data_AF-A0A519TMA3-F1
#
_entry.id   AF-A0A519TMA3-F1
#
_cell.length_a   1.000
_cell.length_b   1.000
_cell.length_c   1.000
_cell.angle_alpha   90.00
_cell.angle_beta   90.00
_cell.angle_gamma   90.00
#
_symmetry.space_group_name_H-M   'P 1'
#
loop_
_entity.id
_entity.type
_entity.pdbx_description
1 polymer ?
#
loop_
_entity_poly.entity_id
_entity_poly.type
_entity_poly.pdbx_seq_one_letter_code
_entity_poly.pdbx_strand_id
1 'polypeptide(L)'
;FSTIITGIFVGVPALFVNMDMVVDLTSIGTLFAFALVCGGILVIDPRGTSGARFTVPYLNGRLLIVLLLLGAGLAWYYDRHNGGAVQASLRQFVEDVNGTTAARTGESWYSVFRHQIPYLVFLLASLAIMVVTFQKKLSLLPVLGLLTNLYLMTQLGINNWTMFLVWLLIGLAIYFTYGYKHSRLNKAAVG
;
A
#
# COMPACT_ATOMS: atom_id res chain seq x y z
N PHE A 1 -7.31 -5.48 -35.31
CA PHE A 1 -7.25 -6.89 -34.85
C PHE A 1 -6.91 -6.99 -33.36
N SER A 2 -5.90 -6.24 -32.87
CA SER A 2 -5.50 -6.28 -31.46
C SER A 2 -6.62 -5.96 -30.46
N THR A 3 -7.51 -5.00 -30.75
CA THR A 3 -8.63 -4.62 -29.85
C THR A 3 -9.65 -5.75 -29.65
N ILE A 4 -9.92 -6.55 -30.69
CA ILE A 4 -10.84 -7.69 -30.62
C ILE A 4 -10.20 -8.83 -29.82
N ILE A 5 -8.90 -9.09 -30.03
CA ILE A 5 -8.15 -10.09 -29.27
C ILE A 5 -8.11 -9.72 -27.78
N THR A 6 -7.79 -8.47 -27.44
CA THR A 6 -7.78 -8.02 -26.04
C THR A 6 -9.19 -8.05 -25.44
N GLY A 7 -10.21 -7.69 -26.22
CA GLY A 7 -11.61 -7.75 -25.79
C GLY A 7 -12.07 -9.17 -25.46
N ILE A 8 -11.75 -10.16 -26.30
CA ILE A 8 -12.06 -11.58 -26.04
C ILE A 8 -11.25 -12.10 -24.85
N PHE A 9 -9.96 -11.78 -24.80
CA PHE A 9 -9.06 -12.24 -23.73
C PHE A 9 -9.46 -11.72 -22.34
N VAL A 10 -9.94 -10.47 -22.24
CA VAL A 10 -10.42 -9.88 -20.97
C VAL A 10 -11.90 -10.22 -20.71
N GLY A 11 -12.72 -10.31 -21.75
CA GLY A 11 -14.15 -10.55 -21.65
C GLY A 11 -14.52 -11.97 -21.22
N VAL A 12 -13.74 -12.99 -21.62
CA VAL A 12 -13.99 -14.38 -21.20
C VAL A 12 -13.81 -14.54 -19.68
N PRO A 13 -12.68 -14.12 -19.06
CA PRO A 13 -12.55 -14.13 -17.60
C PRO A 13 -13.61 -13.28 -16.89
N ALA A 14 -13.97 -12.12 -17.44
CA ALA A 14 -14.98 -11.25 -16.85
C ALA A 14 -16.37 -11.91 -16.75
N LEU A 15 -16.69 -12.88 -17.62
CA LEU A 15 -17.96 -13.59 -17.60
C LEU A 15 -18.09 -14.58 -16.42
N PHE A 16 -16.96 -15.07 -15.91
CA PHE A 16 -16.91 -16.07 -14.84
C PHE A 16 -16.51 -15.49 -13.48
N VAL A 17 -16.26 -14.17 -13.42
CA VAL A 17 -15.82 -13.49 -12.19
C VAL A 17 -16.92 -12.57 -11.69
N ASN A 18 -17.15 -12.58 -10.37
CA ASN A 18 -18.10 -11.67 -9.73
C ASN A 18 -17.68 -10.20 -9.94
N MET A 19 -18.63 -9.34 -10.31
CA MET A 19 -18.36 -7.92 -10.57
C MET A 19 -17.70 -7.22 -9.36
N ASP A 20 -18.09 -7.60 -8.14
CA ASP A 20 -17.50 -7.06 -6.90
C ASP A 20 -16.01 -7.44 -6.77
N MET A 21 -15.65 -8.68 -7.14
CA MET A 21 -14.27 -9.14 -7.10
C MET A 21 -13.38 -8.40 -8.10
N VAL A 22 -13.88 -8.13 -9.31
CA VAL A 22 -13.13 -7.37 -10.33
C VAL A 22 -12.92 -5.93 -9.91
N VAL A 23 -13.94 -5.30 -9.32
CA VAL A 23 -13.87 -3.91 -8.83
C VAL A 23 -12.86 -3.81 -7.68
N ASP A 24 -12.86 -4.77 -6.76
CA ASP A 24 -11.91 -4.82 -5.64
C ASP A 24 -10.46 -5.03 -6.12
N LEU A 25 -10.26 -5.94 -7.08
CA LEU A 25 -8.94 -6.19 -7.70
C LEU A 25 -8.42 -4.95 -8.46
N THR A 26 -9.29 -4.26 -9.19
CA THR A 26 -8.94 -3.06 -9.94
C THR A 26 -8.61 -1.90 -9.01
N SER A 27 -9.39 -1.74 -7.93
CA SER A 27 -9.16 -0.72 -6.90
C SER A 27 -7.81 -0.94 -6.21
N ILE A 28 -7.51 -2.15 -5.77
CA ILE A 28 -6.19 -2.47 -5.19
C ILE A 28 -5.06 -2.23 -6.19
N GLY A 29 -5.22 -2.66 -7.44
CA GLY A 29 -4.17 -2.53 -8.46
C GLY A 29 -3.83 -1.07 -8.78
N THR A 30 -4.85 -0.20 -8.87
CA THR A 30 -4.65 1.23 -9.13
C THR A 30 -4.02 1.94 -7.93
N LEU A 31 -4.49 1.66 -6.71
CA LEU A 31 -3.92 2.22 -5.48
C LEU A 31 -2.45 1.81 -5.31
N PHE A 32 -2.13 0.54 -5.59
CA PHE A 32 -0.76 0.02 -5.53
C PHE A 32 0.16 0.66 -6.59
N ALA A 33 -0.30 0.80 -7.84
CA ALA A 33 0.46 1.45 -8.89
C ALA A 33 0.78 2.91 -8.53
N PHE A 34 -0.20 3.66 -8.02
CA PHE A 34 0.05 5.02 -7.56
C PHE A 34 0.98 5.07 -6.36
N ALA A 35 0.87 4.14 -5.40
CA ALA A 35 1.81 4.06 -4.28
C ALA A 35 3.25 3.82 -4.74
N LEU A 36 3.46 2.93 -5.73
CA LEU A 36 4.78 2.72 -6.35
C LEU A 36 5.29 3.96 -7.08
N VAL A 37 4.42 4.70 -7.78
CA VAL A 37 4.81 5.95 -8.46
C VAL A 37 5.22 7.02 -7.46
N CYS A 38 4.41 7.24 -6.41
CA CYS A 38 4.73 8.18 -5.35
C CYS A 38 6.03 7.78 -4.62
N GLY A 39 6.20 6.50 -4.31
CA GLY A 39 7.45 5.97 -3.73
C GLY A 39 8.66 6.14 -4.64
N GLY A 40 8.50 5.90 -5.95
CA GLY A 40 9.56 6.07 -6.95
C GLY A 40 10.03 7.52 -7.08
N ILE A 41 9.11 8.49 -7.02
CA ILE A 41 9.45 9.93 -7.03
C ILE A 41 10.29 10.29 -5.79
N LEU A 42 9.96 9.74 -4.62
CA LEU A 42 10.74 9.98 -3.38
C LEU A 42 12.16 9.41 -3.44
N VAL A 43 12.35 8.31 -4.17
CA VAL A 43 13.69 7.73 -4.41
C VAL A 43 14.50 8.58 -5.40
N ILE A 44 13.86 9.15 -6.43
CA ILE A 44 14.52 9.89 -7.52
C ILE A 44 14.83 11.35 -7.13
N ASP A 45 13.89 12.08 -6.53
CA ASP A 45 14.10 13.46 -6.08
C ASP A 45 13.53 13.66 -4.67
N PRO A 46 14.32 13.33 -3.63
CA PRO A 46 13.84 13.41 -2.27
C PRO A 46 13.57 14.85 -1.82
N ARG A 47 14.28 15.86 -2.33
CA ARG A 47 14.16 17.24 -1.82
C ARG A 47 13.20 18.11 -2.65
N GLY A 48 12.62 17.58 -3.73
CA GLY A 48 11.75 18.34 -4.63
C GLY A 48 12.47 19.52 -5.26
N THR A 49 13.78 19.40 -5.49
CA THR A 49 14.62 20.47 -6.06
C THR A 49 14.72 20.39 -7.58
N SER A 50 14.00 19.45 -8.21
CA SER A 50 13.81 19.41 -9.66
C SER A 50 13.30 20.76 -10.16
N GLY A 51 14.01 21.33 -11.14
CA GLY A 51 13.66 22.57 -11.84
C GLY A 51 12.41 22.40 -12.69
N ALA A 52 11.27 22.13 -12.05
CA ALA A 52 9.98 22.06 -12.69
C ALA A 52 9.60 23.45 -13.22
N ARG A 53 9.12 23.49 -14.46
CA ARG A 53 8.63 24.71 -15.14
C ARG A 53 7.50 25.43 -14.38
N PHE A 54 6.87 24.73 -13.44
CA PHE A 54 5.78 25.23 -12.61
C PHE A 54 6.07 24.93 -11.14
N THR A 55 6.41 25.97 -10.38
CA THR A 55 6.77 25.87 -8.97
C THR A 55 5.50 25.82 -8.12
N VAL A 56 5.16 24.64 -7.60
CA VAL A 56 4.22 24.54 -6.47
C VAL A 56 4.92 25.01 -5.20
N PRO A 57 4.23 25.73 -4.28
CA PRO A 57 4.85 26.19 -3.05
C PRO A 57 5.34 24.99 -2.24
N TYR A 58 6.65 24.96 -1.97
CA TYR A 58 7.29 23.90 -1.18
C TYR A 58 6.78 23.98 0.27
N LEU A 59 5.84 23.10 0.60
CA LEU A 59 5.32 22.99 1.96
C LEU A 59 6.23 22.05 2.76
N ASN A 60 6.80 22.58 3.83
CA ASN A 60 7.82 21.89 4.63
C ASN A 60 7.24 20.61 5.26
N GLY A 61 7.97 19.48 5.19
CA GLY A 61 7.58 18.20 5.82
C GLY A 61 7.30 18.29 7.32
N ARG A 62 7.75 19.36 7.99
CA ARG A 62 7.40 19.70 9.39
C ARG A 62 5.90 20.02 9.59
N LEU A 63 5.21 20.54 8.57
CA LEU A 63 3.77 20.80 8.63
C LEU A 63 2.96 19.50 8.68
N LEU A 64 3.43 18.44 8.01
CA LEU A 64 2.78 17.12 8.07
C LEU A 64 2.82 16.57 9.51
N ILE A 65 3.89 16.81 10.26
CA ILE A 65 3.98 16.41 11.67
C ILE A 65 2.97 17.16 12.52
N VAL A 66 2.84 18.48 12.33
CA VAL A 66 1.85 19.29 13.05
C VAL A 66 0.44 18.83 12.69
N LEU A 67 0.17 18.54 11.42
CA LEU A 67 -1.13 18.11 10.93
C LEU A 67 -1.47 16.68 11.37
N LEU A 68 -0.47 15.78 11.42
CA LEU A 68 -0.62 14.39 11.88
C LEU A 68 -0.74 14.32 13.40
N LEU A 69 0.02 15.10 14.17
CA LEU A 69 -0.14 15.21 15.62
C LEU A 69 -1.46 15.88 16.00
N LEU A 70 -1.88 16.92 15.27
CA LEU A 70 -3.21 17.50 15.43
C LEU A 70 -4.29 16.49 15.05
N GLY A 71 -4.12 15.76 13.95
CA GLY A 71 -5.06 14.72 13.52
C GLY A 71 -5.15 13.56 14.52
N ALA A 72 -4.01 13.07 15.02
CA ALA A 72 -3.95 12.03 16.04
C ALA A 72 -4.47 12.53 17.40
N GLY A 73 -4.19 13.78 17.76
CA GLY A 73 -4.72 14.42 18.97
C GLY A 73 -6.22 14.65 18.88
N LEU A 74 -6.73 15.06 17.71
CA LEU A 74 -8.15 15.21 17.43
C LEU A 74 -8.83 13.85 17.42
N ALA A 75 -8.25 12.84 16.79
CA ALA A 75 -8.74 11.47 16.81
C ALA A 75 -8.76 10.91 18.24
N TRP A 76 -7.71 11.12 19.02
CA TRP A 76 -7.67 10.71 20.44
C TRP A 76 -8.70 11.45 21.29
N TYR A 77 -8.90 12.75 21.03
CA TYR A 77 -9.94 13.56 21.67
C TYR A 77 -11.35 13.07 21.31
N TYR A 78 -11.59 12.80 20.03
CA TYR A 78 -12.84 12.25 19.51
C TYR A 78 -13.10 10.85 20.07
N ASP A 79 -12.07 10.01 20.14
CA ASP A 79 -12.13 8.65 20.66
C ASP A 79 -12.42 8.64 22.17
N ARG A 80 -11.87 9.60 22.92
CA ARG A 80 -12.17 9.78 24.35
C ARG A 80 -13.61 10.24 24.60
N HIS A 81 -14.26 10.86 23.61
CA HIS A 81 -15.67 11.26 23.68
C HIS A 81 -16.65 10.23 23.09
N ASN A 82 -16.26 9.47 22.05
CA ASN A 82 -17.13 8.56 21.29
C ASN A 82 -16.89 7.06 21.59
N GLY A 83 -16.28 6.72 22.73
CA GLY A 83 -16.26 5.33 23.23
C GLY A 83 -14.98 4.53 23.02
N GLY A 84 -13.86 5.17 22.63
CA GLY A 84 -12.54 4.55 22.69
C GLY A 84 -12.27 3.47 21.64
N ALA A 85 -12.89 3.55 20.45
CA ALA A 85 -12.74 2.58 19.37
C ALA A 85 -11.28 2.39 18.92
N VAL A 86 -10.49 3.45 18.86
CA VAL A 86 -9.05 3.37 18.52
C VAL A 86 -8.28 2.70 19.64
N GLN A 87 -8.57 3.06 20.90
CA GLN A 87 -7.95 2.43 22.06
C GLN A 87 -8.32 0.94 22.19
N ALA A 88 -9.55 0.57 21.85
CA ALA A 88 -10.02 -0.82 21.81
C ALA A 88 -9.31 -1.61 20.71
N SER A 89 -9.19 -1.04 19.50
CA SER A 89 -8.46 -1.66 18.38
C SER A 89 -6.98 -1.87 18.70
N LEU A 90 -6.35 -0.91 19.36
CA LEU A 90 -4.95 -1.01 19.80
C LEU A 90 -4.76 -2.07 20.88
N ARG A 91 -5.66 -2.14 21.87
CA ARG A 91 -5.59 -3.16 22.93
C ARG A 91 -5.79 -4.55 22.35
N GLN A 92 -6.78 -4.74 21.48
CA GLN A 92 -7.03 -6.02 20.82
C GLN A 92 -5.83 -6.44 19.97
N PHE A 93 -5.24 -5.53 19.19
CA PHE A 93 -4.01 -5.78 18.46
C PHE A 93 -2.85 -6.20 19.37
N VAL A 94 -2.63 -5.51 20.49
CA VAL A 94 -1.59 -5.86 21.46
C VAL A 94 -1.86 -7.23 22.09
N GLU A 95 -3.12 -7.56 22.37
CA GLU A 95 -3.53 -8.86 22.91
C GLU A 95 -3.38 -10.00 21.90
N ASP A 96 -3.60 -9.73 20.61
CA ASP A 96 -3.42 -10.68 19.51
C ASP A 96 -1.92 -10.91 19.24
N VAL A 97 -1.10 -9.85 19.24
CA VAL A 97 0.37 -9.94 19.09
C VAL A 97 1.01 -10.69 20.25
N ASN A 98 0.60 -10.39 21.49
CA ASN A 98 1.09 -11.08 22.68
C ASN A 98 0.51 -12.49 22.85
N GLY A 99 -0.43 -12.88 21.98
CA GLY A 99 -1.07 -14.19 21.98
C GLY A 99 -2.00 -14.47 23.15
N THR A 100 -2.33 -13.44 23.93
CA THR A 100 -3.31 -13.54 25.02
C THR A 100 -4.72 -13.86 24.52
N THR A 101 -5.07 -13.46 23.29
CA THR A 101 -6.33 -13.84 22.66
C THR A 101 -6.37 -15.34 22.32
N ALA A 102 -5.30 -15.87 21.73
CA ALA A 102 -5.16 -17.30 21.41
C ALA A 102 -5.18 -18.17 22.68
N ALA A 103 -4.60 -17.68 23.78
CA ALA A 103 -4.65 -18.35 25.08
C ALA A 103 -6.07 -18.40 25.70
N ARG A 104 -6.94 -17.42 25.41
CA ARG A 104 -8.32 -17.37 25.93
C ARG A 104 -9.31 -18.20 25.10
N THR A 105 -9.10 -18.29 23.79
CA THR A 105 -10.00 -19.03 22.88
C THR A 105 -9.59 -20.48 22.67
N GLY A 106 -8.38 -20.87 23.09
CA GLY A 106 -7.85 -22.21 22.86
C GLY A 106 -7.48 -22.49 21.40
N GLU A 107 -7.52 -21.47 20.53
CA GLU A 107 -7.11 -21.57 19.14
C GLU A 107 -5.60 -21.35 18.96
N SER A 108 -5.06 -21.83 17.83
CA SER A 108 -3.65 -21.64 17.50
C SER A 108 -3.35 -20.15 17.31
N TRP A 109 -2.31 -19.64 17.97
CA TRP A 109 -1.82 -18.26 17.77
C TRP A 109 -1.63 -17.91 16.29
N TYR A 110 -1.24 -18.89 15.48
CA TYR A 110 -1.07 -18.72 14.05
C TYR A 110 -2.38 -18.51 13.28
N SER A 111 -3.54 -19.06 13.70
CA SER A 111 -4.83 -18.80 13.03
C SER A 111 -5.33 -17.37 13.31
N VAL A 112 -5.15 -16.90 14.54
CA VAL A 112 -5.53 -15.54 14.97
C VAL A 112 -4.64 -14.49 14.31
N PHE A 113 -3.31 -14.69 14.34
CA PHE A 113 -2.35 -13.72 13.82
C PHE A 113 -2.37 -13.60 12.29
N ARG A 114 -2.63 -14.69 11.56
CA ARG A 114 -2.67 -14.70 10.07
C ARG A 114 -3.64 -13.67 9.49
N HIS A 115 -4.75 -13.40 10.18
CA HIS A 115 -5.74 -12.43 9.72
C HIS A 115 -5.27 -10.97 9.84
N GLN A 116 -4.28 -10.69 10.68
CA GLN A 116 -3.73 -9.34 10.90
C GLN A 116 -2.40 -9.09 10.17
N ILE A 117 -1.81 -10.12 9.55
CA ILE A 117 -0.55 -10.00 8.79
C ILE A 117 -0.60 -8.89 7.73
N PRO A 118 -1.66 -8.72 6.92
CA PRO A 118 -1.67 -7.68 5.90
C PRO A 118 -1.65 -6.28 6.50
N TYR A 119 -2.42 -6.06 7.57
CA TYR A 119 -2.41 -4.79 8.31
C TYR A 119 -1.02 -4.50 8.90
N LEU A 120 -0.33 -5.52 9.41
CA LEU A 120 1.02 -5.42 9.98
C LEU A 120 2.11 -5.14 8.94
N VAL A 121 2.14 -5.89 7.84
CA VAL A 121 3.10 -5.69 6.74
C VAL A 121 2.94 -4.30 6.16
N PHE A 122 1.69 -3.87 6.01
CA PHE A 122 1.33 -2.55 5.54
C PHE A 122 1.66 -1.44 6.56
N LEU A 123 1.42 -1.66 7.86
CA LEU A 123 1.77 -0.72 8.93
C LEU A 123 3.29 -0.56 9.02
N LEU A 124 4.05 -1.66 8.95
CA LEU A 124 5.50 -1.61 8.94
C LEU A 124 6.05 -0.96 7.66
N ALA A 125 5.48 -1.24 6.49
CA ALA A 125 5.91 -0.60 5.24
C ALA A 125 5.58 0.90 5.21
N SER A 126 4.38 1.29 5.64
CA SER A 126 3.96 2.69 5.73
C SER A 126 4.70 3.45 6.82
N LEU A 127 4.96 2.83 7.99
CA LEU A 127 5.79 3.39 9.06
C LEU A 127 7.24 3.51 8.62
N ALA A 128 7.79 2.52 7.92
CA ALA A 128 9.15 2.59 7.38
C ALA A 128 9.30 3.71 6.36
N ILE A 129 8.35 3.85 5.41
CA ILE A 129 8.39 4.91 4.41
C ILE A 129 8.12 6.28 5.07
N MET A 130 7.25 6.34 6.07
CA MET A 130 7.04 7.52 6.89
C MET A 130 8.32 7.91 7.63
N VAL A 131 9.05 6.97 8.25
CA VAL A 131 10.34 7.20 8.92
C VAL A 131 11.44 7.61 7.94
N VAL A 132 11.49 7.00 6.75
CA VAL A 132 12.39 7.42 5.66
C VAL A 132 12.06 8.85 5.20
N THR A 133 10.77 9.20 5.19
CA THR A 133 10.28 10.56 4.93
C THR A 133 10.72 11.56 6.00
N PHE A 134 10.70 11.16 7.27
CA PHE A 134 11.17 11.96 8.41
C PHE A 134 12.67 12.29 8.31
N GLN A 135 13.50 11.36 7.86
CA GLN A 135 14.94 11.56 7.80
C GLN A 135 15.38 12.45 6.62
N LYS A 136 14.57 12.58 5.57
CA LYS A 136 15.02 13.16 4.29
C LYS A 136 14.42 14.53 3.91
N LYS A 137 13.53 15.11 4.72
CA LYS A 137 12.81 16.39 4.42
C LYS A 137 12.12 16.33 3.04
N LEU A 138 11.27 15.34 2.84
CA LEU A 138 10.68 15.08 1.53
C LEU A 138 9.55 16.05 1.16
N SER A 139 9.33 16.17 -0.15
CA SER A 139 8.24 16.97 -0.74
C SER A 139 6.86 16.48 -0.28
N LEU A 140 5.96 17.38 0.08
CA LEU A 140 4.68 17.04 0.72
C LEU A 140 3.69 16.30 -0.21
N LEU A 141 3.72 16.59 -1.51
CA LEU A 141 2.73 16.10 -2.47
C LEU A 141 2.82 14.59 -2.72
N PRO A 142 4.01 13.99 -3.00
CA PRO A 142 4.13 12.54 -3.15
C PRO A 142 3.85 11.81 -1.83
N VAL A 143 4.22 12.41 -0.69
CA VAL A 143 4.00 11.83 0.64
C VAL A 143 2.51 11.77 0.98
N LEU A 144 1.75 12.85 0.77
CA LEU A 144 0.31 12.84 1.00
C LEU A 144 -0.40 11.86 0.06
N GLY A 145 -0.03 11.84 -1.22
CA GLY A 145 -0.58 10.88 -2.19
C GLY A 145 -0.28 9.43 -1.81
N LEU A 146 0.92 9.17 -1.31
CA LEU A 146 1.32 7.86 -0.79
C LEU A 146 0.50 7.48 0.46
N LEU A 147 0.40 8.39 1.44
CA LEU A 147 -0.34 8.14 2.69
C LEU A 147 -1.84 7.89 2.44
N THR A 148 -2.46 8.67 1.55
CA THR A 148 -3.87 8.49 1.20
C THR A 148 -4.11 7.19 0.45
N ASN A 149 -3.25 6.83 -0.52
CA ASN A 149 -3.35 5.55 -1.22
C ASN A 149 -3.21 4.36 -0.29
N LEU A 150 -2.19 4.43 0.57
CA LEU A 150 -1.93 3.42 1.56
C LEU A 150 -3.17 3.28 2.47
N TYR A 151 -3.70 4.37 3.02
CA TYR A 151 -4.88 4.33 3.88
C TYR A 151 -6.08 3.62 3.20
N LEU A 152 -6.39 3.96 1.96
CA LEU A 152 -7.48 3.33 1.21
C LEU A 152 -7.26 1.83 0.97
N MET A 153 -6.01 1.40 0.84
CA MET A 153 -5.66 -0.02 0.70
C MET A 153 -5.96 -0.84 1.96
N THR A 154 -6.03 -0.21 3.15
CA THR A 154 -6.40 -0.87 4.41
C THR A 154 -7.90 -1.10 4.59
N GLN A 155 -8.72 -0.38 3.82
CA GLN A 155 -10.19 -0.54 3.87
C GLN A 155 -10.66 -1.78 3.08
N LEU A 156 -9.76 -2.39 2.30
CA LEU A 156 -10.06 -3.55 1.47
C LEU A 156 -9.78 -4.83 2.26
N GLY A 157 -10.77 -5.72 2.33
CA GLY A 157 -10.71 -6.94 3.14
C GLY A 157 -9.56 -7.88 2.76
N ILE A 158 -9.17 -8.75 3.68
CA ILE A 158 -8.03 -9.67 3.53
C ILE A 158 -8.14 -10.61 2.32
N ASN A 159 -9.37 -10.99 1.98
CA ASN A 159 -9.65 -11.83 0.82
C ASN A 159 -9.13 -11.17 -0.46
N ASN A 160 -9.26 -9.85 -0.58
CA ASN A 160 -8.86 -9.09 -1.77
C ASN A 160 -7.33 -8.96 -1.87
N TRP A 161 -6.64 -8.82 -0.74
CA TRP A 161 -5.18 -8.77 -0.67
C TRP A 161 -4.52 -10.08 -1.11
N THR A 162 -5.09 -11.22 -0.72
CA THR A 162 -4.53 -12.53 -1.12
C THR A 162 -4.64 -12.74 -2.63
N MET A 163 -5.78 -12.38 -3.24
CA MET A 163 -5.98 -12.48 -4.69
C MET A 163 -5.03 -11.56 -5.46
N PHE A 164 -4.85 -10.32 -4.97
CA PHE A 164 -3.87 -9.39 -5.53
C PHE A 164 -2.45 -9.94 -5.48
N LEU A 165 -2.01 -10.49 -4.34
CA LEU A 165 -0.66 -11.05 -4.21
C LEU A 165 -0.44 -12.25 -5.13
N VAL A 166 -1.43 -13.14 -5.26
CA VAL A 166 -1.35 -14.28 -6.19
C VAL A 166 -1.22 -13.77 -7.63
N TRP A 167 -2.07 -12.83 -8.05
CA TRP A 167 -2.01 -12.25 -9.39
C TRP A 167 -0.72 -11.47 -9.65
N LEU A 168 -0.21 -10.75 -8.65
CA LEU A 168 1.05 -10.03 -8.72
C LEU A 168 2.22 -11.01 -8.88
N LEU A 169 2.23 -12.12 -8.14
CA LEU A 169 3.27 -13.16 -8.29
C LEU A 169 3.22 -13.82 -9.66
N ILE A 170 2.03 -14.10 -10.20
CA ILE A 170 1.87 -14.63 -11.57
C ILE A 170 2.39 -13.61 -12.59
N GLY A 171 1.98 -12.35 -12.48
CA GLY A 171 2.45 -11.27 -13.36
C GLY A 171 3.97 -11.09 -13.29
N LEU A 172 4.54 -11.18 -12.09
CA LEU A 172 5.98 -11.10 -11.85
C LEU A 172 6.71 -12.31 -12.42
N ALA A 173 6.15 -13.52 -12.32
CA ALA A 173 6.71 -14.72 -12.92
C ALA A 173 6.71 -14.63 -14.45
N ILE A 174 5.62 -14.16 -15.07
CA ILE A 174 5.56 -13.91 -16.52
C ILE A 174 6.56 -12.81 -16.92
N TYR A 175 6.62 -11.72 -16.15
CA TYR A 175 7.54 -10.62 -16.42
C TYR A 175 9.00 -11.07 -16.35
N PHE A 176 9.39 -11.83 -15.32
CA PHE A 176 10.76 -12.33 -15.22
C PHE A 176 11.07 -13.39 -16.27
N THR A 177 10.15 -14.32 -16.58
CA THR A 177 10.38 -15.33 -17.63
C THR A 177 10.51 -14.70 -19.01
N TYR A 178 9.71 -13.68 -19.34
CA TYR A 178 9.81 -12.95 -20.60
C TYR A 178 10.99 -11.95 -20.62
N GLY A 179 11.15 -11.19 -19.54
CA GLY A 179 12.12 -10.11 -19.37
C GLY A 179 13.57 -10.59 -19.20
N TYR A 180 13.80 -11.73 -18.53
CA TYR A 180 15.13 -12.34 -18.44
C TYR A 180 15.66 -12.75 -19.83
N LYS A 181 14.76 -13.23 -20.70
CA LYS A 181 15.12 -13.70 -22.05
C LYS A 181 15.37 -12.54 -23.06
N HIS A 182 14.91 -11.32 -22.76
CA HIS A 182 15.05 -10.13 -23.62
C HIS A 182 15.88 -9.00 -23.00
N SER A 183 16.47 -9.20 -21.82
CA SER A 183 17.25 -8.16 -21.14
C SER A 183 18.50 -7.82 -21.94
N ARG A 184 18.50 -6.63 -22.56
CA ARG A 184 19.57 -6.12 -23.43
C ARG A 184 20.82 -5.67 -22.65
N LEU A 185 20.83 -5.79 -21.32
CA LEU A 185 21.92 -5.26 -20.48
C LEU A 185 23.28 -5.98 -20.68
N ASN A 186 23.31 -7.13 -21.37
CA ASN A 186 24.55 -7.80 -21.78
C ASN A 186 24.80 -7.76 -23.31
N LYS A 187 23.91 -7.17 -24.11
CA LYS A 187 24.11 -7.03 -25.56
C LYS A 187 24.85 -5.74 -25.94
N ALA A 188 24.97 -4.79 -25.03
CA ALA A 188 25.71 -3.54 -25.22
C ALA A 188 27.18 -3.60 -24.75
N ALA A 189 27.58 -4.65 -24.04
CA ALA A 189 28.96 -4.83 -23.57
C ALA A 189 29.83 -5.66 -24.54
N VAL A 190 29.25 -6.18 -25.64
CA VAL A 190 29.93 -7.04 -26.63
C VAL A 190 29.56 -6.65 -28.07
N GLY A 191 29.37 -5.35 -28.34
CA GLY A 191 29.09 -4.83 -29.68
C GLY A 191 30.01 -3.68 -30.03
#